data_AF-A0AAW4X7W8-F1
#
_entry.id   AF-A0AAW4X7W8-F1
#
_cell.length_a   1.000
_cell.length_b   1.000
_cell.length_c   1.000
_cell.angle_alpha   90.00
_cell.angle_beta   90.00
_cell.angle_gamma   90.00
#
_symmetry.space_group_name_H-M   'P 1'
#
loop_
_entity.id
_entity.type
_entity.pdbx_description
1 polymer ?
#
loop_
_entity_poly.entity_id
_entity_poly.type
_entity_poly.pdbx_seq_one_letter_code
_entity_poly.pdbx_strand_id
1 'polypeptide(L)' 'MDSKQQIKQAVQVSKLYYLDGATQAEIGKKLNLSRPTIYRLLQFAREKNIVKISINDPLSNIEDLQHQLKKSIN' A
#
# COMPACT_ATOMS: atom_id res chain seq x y z
N MET A 1 4.99 19.63 -8.76
CA MET A 1 4.47 19.55 -7.37
C MET A 1 3.11 18.89 -7.41
N ASP A 2 2.86 17.92 -6.54
CA ASP A 2 1.57 17.23 -6.49
C ASP A 2 0.50 18.18 -5.94
N SER A 3 -0.68 18.20 -6.55
CA SER A 3 -1.74 19.12 -6.12
C SER A 3 -2.31 18.70 -4.76
N LYS A 4 -2.69 19.68 -3.93
CA LYS A 4 -3.37 19.44 -2.65
C LYS A 4 -4.63 18.57 -2.82
N GLN A 5 -5.31 18.70 -3.95
CA GLN A 5 -6.49 17.90 -4.28
C GLN A 5 -6.15 16.43 -4.54
N GLN A 6 -5.09 16.16 -5.30
CA GLN A 6 -4.62 14.80 -5.59
C GLN A 6 -4.21 14.08 -4.30
N ILE A 7 -3.49 14.76 -3.39
CA ILE A 7 -3.12 14.19 -2.09
C ILE A 7 -4.36 13.84 -1.26
N LYS A 8 -5.35 14.75 -1.20
CA LYS A 8 -6.62 14.48 -0.50
C LYS A 8 -7.34 13.26 -1.05
N GLN A 9 -7.45 13.16 -2.38
CA GLN A 9 -8.08 12.00 -3.03
C GLN A 9 -7.32 10.71 -2.76
N ALA A 10 -5.99 10.74 -2.81
CA ALA A 10 -5.14 9.59 -2.51
C ALA A 10 -5.31 9.10 -1.07
N VAL A 11 -5.35 10.02 -0.10
CA VAL A 11 -5.62 9.69 1.30
C VAL A 11 -7.02 9.08 1.47
N GLN A 12 -8.04 9.68 0.86
CA GLN A 12 -9.42 9.18 0.98
C GLN A 12 -9.59 7.80 0.36
N VAL A 13 -9.06 7.58 -0.84
CA VAL A 13 -9.08 6.27 -1.51
C VAL A 13 -8.32 5.22 -0.70
N SER A 14 -7.16 5.60 -0.14
CA SER A 14 -6.34 4.69 0.67
C SER A 14 -7.05 4.25 1.95
N LYS A 15 -7.75 5.17 2.63
CA LYS A 15 -8.54 4.83 3.83
C LYS A 15 -9.65 3.82 3.51
N LEU A 16 -10.43 4.07 2.45
CA LEU A 16 -11.49 3.15 2.04
C LEU A 16 -10.92 1.77 1.68
N TYR A 17 -9.78 1.72 0.99
CA TYR A 17 -9.20 0.45 0.53
C TYR A 17 -8.53 -0.34 1.65
N TYR A 18 -7.65 0.29 2.44
CA TYR A 18 -6.83 -0.40 3.43
C TYR A 18 -7.46 -0.51 4.81
N LEU A 19 -8.28 0.47 5.22
CA LEU A 19 -8.90 0.46 6.54
C LEU A 19 -10.32 -0.10 6.49
N ASP A 20 -11.10 0.33 5.50
CA ASP A 20 -12.50 -0.08 5.39
C ASP A 20 -12.70 -1.36 4.55
N GLY A 21 -11.61 -1.89 3.96
CA GLY A 21 -11.64 -3.12 3.16
C GLY A 21 -12.46 -3.02 1.86
N ALA A 22 -12.81 -1.80 1.42
CA ALA A 22 -13.63 -1.59 0.25
C ALA A 22 -12.87 -1.97 -1.04
N THR A 23 -13.56 -2.65 -1.95
CA THR A 23 -13.04 -2.96 -3.27
C THR A 23 -12.91 -1.68 -4.11
N GLN A 24 -12.01 -1.70 -5.10
CA GLN A 24 -11.88 -0.58 -6.05
C GLN A 24 -13.20 -0.29 -6.80
N ALA A 25 -14.06 -1.29 -6.97
CA ALA A 25 -15.37 -1.11 -7.60
C ALA A 25 -16.32 -0.30 -6.71
N GLU A 26 -16.38 -0.63 -5.42
CA GLU A 26 -17.19 0.08 -4.43
C GLU A 26 -16.70 1.51 -4.22
N ILE A 27 -15.38 1.69 -4.14
CA ILE A 27 -14.75 3.01 -4.06
C ILE A 27 -15.11 3.85 -5.29
N GLY A 28 -15.07 3.25 -6.49
CA GLY A 28 -15.40 3.95 -7.72
C GLY A 28 -16.84 4.42 -7.78
N LYS A 29 -17.79 3.57 -7.35
CA LYS A 29 -19.20 3.96 -7.21
C LYS A 29 -19.38 5.08 -6.17
N LYS A 30 -18.71 4.97 -5.01
CA LYS A 30 -18.84 5.93 -3.90
C LYS A 30 -18.27 7.31 -4.21
N LEU A 31 -17.14 7.36 -4.92
CA LEU A 31 -16.41 8.60 -5.19
C LEU A 31 -16.59 9.11 -6.63
N ASN A 32 -17.41 8.45 -7.44
CA ASN A 32 -17.57 8.69 -8.87
C ASN A 32 -16.21 8.71 -9.61
N LEU A 33 -15.38 7.70 -9.32
CA LEU A 33 -14.04 7.54 -9.91
C LEU A 33 -13.96 6.24 -10.72
N SER A 34 -13.22 6.29 -11.82
CA SER A 34 -12.92 5.08 -12.60
C SER A 34 -11.90 4.20 -11.87
N ARG A 35 -11.96 2.88 -12.12
CA ARG A 35 -10.99 1.92 -11.57
C ARG A 35 -9.53 2.30 -11.88
N PRO A 36 -9.16 2.73 -13.12
CA PRO A 36 -7.80 3.19 -13.39
C PRO A 36 -7.37 4.40 -12.55
N THR A 37 -8.29 5.32 -12.26
CA THR A 37 -8.00 6.47 -11.39
C THR A 37 -7.75 6.04 -9.95
N ILE A 38 -8.54 5.11 -9.42
CA ILE A 38 -8.35 4.55 -8.08
C ILE A 38 -7.00 3.84 -7.98
N TYR A 39 -6.66 3.01 -8.98
CA TYR A 39 -5.37 2.35 -9.05
C TYR A 39 -4.22 3.35 -9.01
N ARG A 40 -4.27 4.41 -9.84
CA ARG A 40 -3.25 5.47 -9.85
C ARG A 40 -3.15 6.20 -8.52
N LEU A 41 -4.27 6.48 -7.86
CA LEU A 41 -4.28 7.14 -6.55
C LEU A 41 -3.66 6.26 -5.45
N LEU A 42 -3.90 4.95 -5.48
CA LEU A 42 -3.28 3.99 -4.57
C LEU A 42 -1.77 3.84 -4.83
N GLN A 43 -1.35 3.80 -6.10
CA GLN A 43 0.08 3.79 -6.46
C GLN A 43 0.77 5.07 -5.98
N PHE A 44 0.19 6.22 -6.32
CA PHE A 44 0.67 7.52 -5.87
C PHE A 44 0.81 7.60 -4.35
N ALA A 45 -0.17 7.07 -3.60
CA ALA A 45 -0.10 7.05 -2.15
C ALA A 45 1.09 6.23 -1.61
N ARG A 46 1.43 5.11 -2.25
CA ARG A 46 2.61 4.30 -1.90
C ARG A 46 3.91 5.01 -2.28
N GLU A 47 4.01 5.50 -3.51
CA GLU A 47 5.20 6.19 -4.02
C GLU A 47 5.56 7.44 -3.21
N LYS A 48 4.55 8.15 -2.70
CA LYS A 48 4.73 9.36 -1.89
C LYS A 48 4.82 9.10 -0.38
N ASN A 49 4.91 7.85 0.04
CA ASN A 49 4.90 7.44 1.45
C ASN A 49 3.68 7.96 2.24
N ILE A 50 2.56 8.24 1.57
CA ILE A 50 1.26 8.54 2.20
C ILE A 50 0.70 7.27 2.84
N VAL A 51 0.97 6.12 2.22
CA VAL A 51 0.66 4.79 2.76
C VAL A 51 1.96 4.04 2.96
N LYS A 52 2.15 3.50 4.17
CA LYS A 52 3.20 2.55 4.49
C LYS A 52 2.56 1.21 4.86
N ILE A 53 2.89 0.16 4.10
CA ILE A 53 2.46 -1.20 4.39
C ILE A 53 3.62 -1.89 5.12
N SER A 54 3.31 -2.53 6.25
CA SER A 54 4.26 -3.35 6.99
C SER A 54 3.66 -4.74 7.12
N ILE A 55 4.46 -5.74 6.77
CA ILE A 55 4.13 -7.14 6.96
C ILE A 55 5.07 -7.63 8.05
N ASN A 56 4.50 -8.09 9.16
CA ASN A 56 5.27 -8.79 10.19
C ASN A 56 5.16 -10.28 9.89
N ASP A 57 6.16 -10.83 9.22
CA ASP A 57 6.24 -12.24 8.93
C ASP A 57 7.21 -12.90 9.93
N PRO A 58 6.69 -13.70 10.89
CA PRO A 58 7.53 -14.37 11.87
C PRO A 58 8.40 -15.48 11.28
N LEU A 59 8.12 -15.94 10.05
CA LEU A 59 8.86 -17.03 9.40
C LEU A 59 10.09 -16.53 8.64
N SER A 60 10.05 -15.31 8.08
CA SER A 60 11.22 -14.73 7.39
C SER A 60 12.41 -14.52 8.32
N ASN A 61 12.18 -14.27 9.61
CA ASN A 61 13.26 -14.22 10.60
C ASN A 61 14.02 -15.55 10.72
N ILE A 62 13.35 -16.69 10.49
CA ILE A 62 13.99 -18.01 10.53
C ILE A 62 14.84 -18.22 9.27
N GLU A 63 14.33 -17.80 8.11
CA GLU A 63 15.07 -17.86 6.85
C GLU A 63 16.29 -16.94 6.85
N ASP A 64 16.14 -15.71 7.35
CA ASP A 64 17.22 -14.74 7.51
C ASP A 64 18.28 -15.23 8.49
N LEU A 65 17.87 -15.81 9.64
CA LEU A 65 18.79 -16.40 10.61
C LEU A 65 19.51 -17.63 10.03
N GLN A 66 18.81 -18.51 9.31
CA GLN A 66 19.43 -19.63 8.60
C GLN A 66 20.45 -19.15 7.56
N HIS A 67 20.13 -18.08 6.83
CA HIS A 67 21.03 -17.53 5.83
C HIS A 67 22.29 -16.95 6.48
N GLN A 68 22.15 -16.23 7.60
CA GLN A 68 23.27 -15.68 8.37
C GLN A 68 24.18 -16.79 8.92
N LEU A 69 23.61 -17.85 9.51
CA LEU A 69 24.38 -18.98 10.05
C LEU A 69 25.13 -19.77 8.97
N LYS A 70 24.53 -19.98 7.80
CA LYS A 70 25.22 -20.63 6.66
C LYS A 70 26.41 -19.82 6.17
N LYS A 71 26.35 -18.49 6.28
CA LYS A 71 27.41 -17.58 5.84
C LYS A 71 28.60 -17.54 6.80
N SER A 72 28.39 -17.83 8.09
CA SER A 72 29.45 -17.85 9.11
C SER A 72 30.19 -19.19 9.23
N ILE A 73 29.71 -20.25 8.57
CA ILE A 73 30.29 -21.61 8.63
C ILE A 73 31.17 -21.93 7.40
N ASN A 74 31.38 -20.95 6.50
CA ASN A 74 32.30 -21.04 5.36
C ASN A 74 33.46 -20.05 5.49
#